data_AF-A0A7L8UCT9-F1
#
_entry.id   AF-A0A7L8UCT9-F1
#
_cell.length_a   1.000
_cell.length_b   1.000
_cell.length_c   1.000
_cell.angle_alpha   90.00
_cell.angle_beta   90.00
_cell.angle_gamma   90.00
#
_symmetry.space_group_name_H-M   'P 1'
#
loop_
_entity.id
_entity.type
_entity.pdbx_description
1 polymer ?
#
loop_
_entity_poly.entity_id
_entity_poly.type
_entity_poly.pdbx_seq_one_letter_code
_entity_poly.pdbx_strand_id
1 'polypeptide(L)' 'MTKDKQEGIDIDWRVDGKVKSVTKSNGIVISFEYDGLGNRIAKTVATILKPPQPTTNMMRKAIF' A
#
# COMPACT_ATOMS: atom_id res chain seq x y z
N MET A 1 11.81 -0.11 15.99
CA MET A 1 11.29 -1.48 15.83
C MET A 1 10.97 -1.68 14.35
N THR A 2 11.74 -2.58 13.73
CA THR A 2 11.57 -3.32 12.46
C THR A 2 10.78 -2.67 11.31
N LYS A 3 11.48 -1.94 10.43
CA LYS A 3 11.03 -1.77 9.04
C LYS A 3 11.33 -3.09 8.31
N ASP A 4 10.32 -3.84 7.94
CA ASP A 4 10.48 -4.90 6.95
C ASP A 4 10.63 -4.25 5.57
N LYS A 5 11.88 -4.08 5.13
CA LYS A 5 12.23 -3.51 3.83
C LYS A 5 11.93 -4.45 2.65
N GLN A 6 11.52 -5.69 2.91
CA GLN A 6 11.45 -6.73 1.89
C GLN A 6 10.11 -6.75 1.12
N GLU A 7 9.02 -6.28 1.72
CA GLU A 7 7.67 -6.36 1.13
C GLU A 7 7.20 -5.08 0.41
N GLY A 8 7.94 -3.97 0.52
CA GLY A 8 7.56 -2.70 -0.13
C GLY A 8 6.18 -2.20 0.33
N ILE A 9 5.92 -2.28 1.63
CA ILE A 9 4.66 -1.90 2.25
C ILE A 9 4.88 -0.66 3.12
N ASP A 10 3.99 0.31 2.99
CA ASP A 10 3.86 1.46 3.88
C ASP A 10 2.60 1.31 4.73
N ILE A 11 2.68 1.65 6.01
CA ILE A 11 1.58 1.47 6.97
C ILE A 11 1.34 2.78 7.70
N ASP A 12 0.13 3.32 7.52
CA ASP A 12 -0.37 4.45 8.30
C ASP A 12 -1.06 3.93 9.58
N TRP A 13 -0.72 4.54 10.70
CA TRP A 13 -1.21 4.15 12.02
C TRP A 13 -2.06 5.27 12.61
N ARG A 14 -3.12 4.87 13.31
CA ARG A 14 -3.83 5.77 14.22
C ARG A 14 -3.02 5.95 15.50
N VAL A 15 -3.30 7.03 16.24
CA VAL A 15 -2.67 7.32 17.53
C VAL A 15 -2.92 6.24 18.60
N ASP A 16 -3.99 5.46 18.45
CA ASP A 16 -4.35 4.35 19.35
C ASP A 16 -3.74 2.99 18.93
N GLY A 17 -2.75 3.01 18.03
CA GLY A 17 -1.96 1.83 17.64
C GLY A 17 -2.66 0.89 16.66
N LYS A 18 -3.82 1.27 16.12
CA LYS A 18 -4.53 0.50 15.08
C LYS A 18 -4.09 0.93 13.68
N VAL A 19 -4.07 -0.01 12.74
CA VAL A 19 -3.72 0.27 11.34
C VAL A 19 -4.82 1.08 10.68
N LYS A 20 -4.49 2.25 10.16
CA LYS A 20 -5.41 3.09 9.38
C LYS A 20 -5.44 2.66 7.92
N SER A 21 -4.26 2.50 7.31
CA SER A 21 -4.13 2.02 5.95
C SER A 21 -2.80 1.33 5.68
N VAL A 22 -2.79 0.48 4.67
CA VAL A 22 -1.62 -0.24 4.16
C VAL A 22 -1.51 0.03 2.68
N THR A 23 -0.40 0.62 2.25
CA THR A 23 -0.09 0.88 0.84
C THR A 23 0.99 -0.11 0.39
N LYS A 24 0.67 -0.91 -0.62
CA LYS A 24 1.61 -1.86 -1.23
C LYS A 24 2.31 -1.24 -2.42
N SER A 25 3.54 -1.68 -2.67
CA SER A 25 4.37 -1.27 -3.82
C SER A 25 3.73 -1.49 -5.19
N ASN A 26 2.79 -2.44 -5.29
CA ASN A 26 2.01 -2.73 -6.49
C ASN A 26 0.81 -1.78 -6.70
N GLY A 27 0.66 -0.74 -5.87
CA GLY A 27 -0.42 0.23 -5.97
C GLY A 27 -1.72 -0.22 -5.33
N ILE A 28 -1.73 -1.30 -4.56
CA ILE A 28 -2.91 -1.66 -3.76
C ILE A 28 -2.88 -0.87 -2.45
N VAL A 29 -3.98 -0.19 -2.14
CA VAL A 29 -4.22 0.48 -0.86
C VAL A 29 -5.33 -0.27 -0.13
N ILE A 30 -5.08 -0.62 1.13
CA ILE A 30 -6.06 -1.26 2.02
C ILE A 30 -6.33 -0.30 3.16
N SER A 31 -7.57 0.13 3.34
CA SER A 31 -7.97 1.05 4.42
C SER A 31 -8.93 0.38 5.40
N PHE A 32 -8.87 0.77 6.66
CA PHE A 32 -9.71 0.23 7.72
C PHE A 32 -10.47 1.34 8.44
N GLU A 33 -11.74 1.08 8.72
CA GLU A 33 -12.58 1.97 9.53
C GLU A 33 -12.92 1.30 10.85
N TYR A 34 -13.04 2.13 11.87
CA TYR A 34 -13.29 1.72 13.24
C TYR A 34 -14.44 2.52 13.83
N ASP A 35 -15.24 1.88 14.67
CA ASP A 35 -16.20 2.58 15.52
C ASP A 35 -15.48 3.32 16.68
N GLY A 36 -16.25 4.05 17.49
CA GLY A 36 -15.71 4.79 18.64
C GLY A 36 -15.13 3.92 19.76
N LEU A 37 -15.44 2.62 19.79
CA LEU A 37 -14.90 1.65 20.75
C LEU A 37 -13.64 0.95 20.22
N GLY A 38 -13.27 1.21 18.96
CA GLY A 38 -12.10 0.64 18.31
C GLY A 38 -12.36 -0.70 17.65
N ASN A 39 -13.61 -1.13 17.49
CA ASN A 39 -13.93 -2.31 16.68
C ASN A 39 -13.84 -1.95 15.21
N ARG A 40 -13.24 -2.83 14.40
CA ARG A 40 -13.17 -2.62 12.96
C ARG A 40 -14.53 -2.87 12.32
N ILE A 41 -15.07 -1.87 11.62
CA ILE A 41 -16.38 -1.93 10.96
C ILE A 41 -16.28 -2.02 9.44
N ALA A 42 -15.14 -1.66 8.83
CA ALA A 42 -14.95 -1.80 7.39
C ALA A 42 -13.50 -2.13 7.01
N LYS A 43 -13.37 -2.70 5.82
CA LYS A 43 -12.10 -2.89 5.09
C LYS A 43 -12.36 -2.58 3.62
N THR A 44 -11.61 -1.62 3.08
CA THR A 44 -11.69 -1.22 1.68
C THR A 44 -10.38 -1.56 0.98
N VAL A 45 -10.45 -2.17 -0.20
CA VAL A 45 -9.29 -2.43 -1.06
C VAL A 45 -9.45 -1.64 -2.34
N ALA A 46 -8.52 -0.74 -2.60
CA ALA A 46 -8.48 0.07 -3.80
C ALA A 46 -7.16 -0.15 -4.54
N THR A 47 -7.21 -0.10 -5.86
CA THR A 47 -6.01 -0.08 -6.70
C THR A 47 -5.82 1.34 -7.19
N ILE A 48 -4.75 2.01 -6.78
CA ILE A 48 -4.29 3.21 -7.50
C ILE A 48 -3.76 2.71 -8.83
N LEU A 49 -4.35 3.18 -9.93
CA LEU A 49 -3.83 2.95 -11.26
C LEU A 49 -2.44 3.57 -11.32
N LYS A 50 -1.41 2.77 -11.04
CA LYS A 50 -0.03 3.17 -11.27
C LYS A 50 0.06 3.39 -12.78
N PRO A 51 0.41 4.59 -13.28
CA PRO A 51 0.63 4.76 -14.71
C PRO A 51 1.59 3.66 -15.15
N PRO A 52 1.32 3.01 -16.31
CA PRO A 52 2.00 1.79 -16.72
C PRO A 52 3.49 1.97 -16.50
N GLN A 53 4.02 1.24 -15.52
CA GLN A 53 5.43 1.35 -15.21
C GLN A 53 6.15 0.85 -16.44
N PRO A 54 7.09 1.61 -17.01
CA PRO A 54 7.87 1.11 -18.13
C PRO A 54 8.53 -0.18 -17.65
N THR A 55 8.09 -1.31 -18.20
CA THR A 55 8.66 -2.60 -17.84
C THR A 55 10.10 -2.58 -18.32
N THR A 56 11.02 -3.11 -17.52
CA THR A 56 12.46 -3.15 -17.79
C THR A 56 12.80 -3.76 -19.17
N ASN A 57 11.87 -4.53 -19.75
CA ASN A 57 11.98 -5.06 -21.11
C ASN A 57 11.85 -4.00 -22.22
N MET A 58 11.21 -2.86 -21.99
CA MET A 58 11.09 -1.78 -22.98
C MET A 58 12.34 -0.87 -23.01
N MET A 59 13.03 -0.68 -21.88
CA MET A 59 14.23 0.18 -21.82
C MET A 59 15.46 -0.45 -22.49
N ARG A 60 15.54 -1.79 -22.57
CA ARG A 60 16.68 -2.47 -23.21
C ARG A 60 16.65 -2.48 -24.74
N LYS A 61 15.55 -2.07 -25.36
CA LYS A 61 15.39 -2.09 -26.83
C LYS A 61 15.54 -0.72 -27.50
N ALA A 62 15.78 0.34 -26.72
CA ALA A 62 15.90 1.71 -27.23
C ALA A 62 17.37 2.19 -27.37
N ILE A 63 18.35 1.29 -27.25
CA ILE A 63 19.78 1.64 -27.28
C ILE A 63 20.60 0.77 -28.26
N PHE A 64 19.96 0.05 -29.18
CA PHE A 64 20.62 -0.67 -30.27
C PHE A 64 19.84 -0.48 -31.56
#